data_AF-A0AAW9H4A5-F1
#
_entry.id   AF-A0AAW9H4A5-F1
#
_cell.length_a   1.000
_cell.length_b   1.000
_cell.length_c   1.000
_cell.angle_alpha   90.00
_cell.angle_beta   90.00
_cell.angle_gamma   90.00
#
_symmetry.space_group_name_H-M   'P 1'
#
loop_
_entity.id
_entity.type
_entity.pdbx_description
1 polymer ?
#
loop_
_entity_poly.entity_id
_entity_poly.type
_entity_poly.pdbx_seq_one_letter_code
_entity_poly.pdbx_strand_id
1 'polypeptide(L)'
;MKNVDEIYYRVTYLDPGMRFPEITAYVFLGVNLSDEDVDGDIWYFQYVYSYCETGSALTATEPGTPVECLTTEQLVGDMFDIDQLRASLIEVKARCG
;
A
#
# COMPACT_ATOMS: atom_id res chain seq x y z
N MET A 1 -10.01 -12.07 -6.18
CA MET A 1 -10.84 -11.48 -5.11
C MET A 1 -9.85 -11.03 -4.06
N LYS A 2 -9.67 -9.72 -3.85
CA LYS A 2 -8.69 -9.21 -2.88
C LYS A 2 -9.31 -9.33 -1.49
N ASN A 3 -8.60 -9.95 -0.57
CA ASN A 3 -9.08 -10.16 0.80
C ASN A 3 -8.62 -9.00 1.70
N VAL A 4 -9.50 -8.59 2.62
CA VAL A 4 -9.11 -7.74 3.74
C VAL A 4 -7.97 -8.42 4.49
N ASP A 5 -7.05 -7.61 5.03
CA ASP A 5 -5.83 -8.03 5.71
C ASP A 5 -4.70 -8.58 4.80
N GLU A 6 -4.85 -8.50 3.48
CA GLU A 6 -3.75 -8.78 2.54
C GLU A 6 -2.62 -7.75 2.65
N ILE A 7 -1.39 -8.20 2.48
CA ILE A 7 -0.20 -7.34 2.52
C ILE A 7 0.16 -6.85 1.11
N TYR A 8 0.27 -5.54 1.00
CA TYR A 8 0.77 -4.82 -0.17
C TYR A 8 2.07 -4.11 0.19
N TYR A 9 2.88 -3.85 -0.82
CA TYR A 9 4.20 -3.27 -0.69
C TYR A 9 4.29 -2.01 -1.54
N ARG A 10 4.71 -0.91 -0.92
CA ARG A 10 5.08 0.31 -1.61
C ARG A 10 6.58 0.34 -1.82
N VAL A 11 7.01 0.68 -3.04
CA VAL A 11 8.42 0.88 -3.36
C VAL A 11 8.68 2.37 -3.55
N THR A 12 9.44 2.97 -2.65
CA THR A 12 9.94 4.35 -2.76
C THR A 12 11.44 4.32 -3.07
N TYR A 13 11.97 5.42 -3.61
CA TYR A 13 13.41 5.54 -3.87
C TYR A 13 13.96 6.74 -3.13
N LEU A 14 15.03 6.51 -2.36
CA LEU A 14 15.64 7.54 -1.51
C LEU A 14 16.63 8.44 -2.26
N ASP A 15 16.87 8.17 -3.55
CA ASP A 15 17.74 8.99 -4.39
C ASP A 15 17.19 9.16 -5.82
N PRO A 16 17.47 10.30 -6.49
CA PRO A 16 17.01 10.53 -7.87
C PRO A 16 17.53 9.52 -8.90
N GLY A 17 18.64 8.84 -8.58
CA GLY A 17 19.19 7.77 -9.41
C GLY A 17 18.49 6.42 -9.22
N MET A 18 17.47 6.34 -8.34
CA MET A 18 16.68 5.13 -8.08
C MET A 18 17.53 3.92 -7.63
N ARG A 19 18.65 4.15 -6.95
CA ARG A 19 19.59 3.09 -6.54
C ARG A 19 19.25 2.49 -5.19
N PHE A 20 18.59 3.25 -4.33
CA PHE A 20 18.23 2.83 -2.98
C PHE A 20 16.72 2.70 -2.86
N PRO A 21 16.14 1.54 -3.24
CA PRO A 21 14.73 1.27 -3.02
C PRO A 21 14.46 1.05 -1.53
N GLU A 22 13.41 1.67 -1.03
CA GLU A 22 12.80 1.38 0.27
C GLU A 22 11.47 0.66 -0.01
N ILE A 23 11.29 -0.50 0.63
CA ILE A 23 10.10 -1.32 0.47
C ILE A 23 9.34 -1.30 1.79
N THR A 24 8.13 -0.72 1.76
CA THR A 24 7.29 -0.51 2.93
C THR A 24 6.03 -1.35 2.81
N ALA A 25 5.72 -2.15 3.83
CA ALA A 25 4.56 -3.02 3.84
C ALA A 25 3.32 -2.35 4.46
N TYR A 26 2.17 -2.59 3.86
CA TYR A 26 0.87 -2.07 4.25
C TYR A 26 -0.17 -3.19 4.24
N VAL A 27 -1.13 -3.11 5.16
CA VAL A 27 -2.30 -3.98 5.24
C VAL A 27 -3.44 -3.33 4.47
N PHE A 28 -4.04 -4.07 3.54
CA PHE A 28 -5.22 -3.63 2.82
C PHE A 28 -6.48 -3.74 3.70
N LEU A 29 -7.17 -2.63 3.87
CA LEU A 29 -8.35 -2.52 4.73
C LEU A 29 -9.65 -2.70 3.96
N GLY A 30 -9.71 -2.28 2.70
CA GLY A 30 -10.91 -2.32 1.88
C GLY A 30 -10.99 -1.22 0.82
N VAL A 31 -12.10 -1.18 0.10
CA VAL A 31 -12.42 -0.17 -0.92
C VAL A 31 -13.70 0.55 -0.53
N ASN A 32 -13.75 1.87 -0.77
CA ASN A 32 -14.92 2.73 -0.53
C ASN A 32 -15.46 2.60 0.90
N LEU A 33 -14.59 2.81 1.89
CA LEU A 33 -14.91 2.65 3.31
C LEU A 33 -15.53 3.91 3.92
N SER A 34 -15.53 5.03 3.21
CA SER A 34 -16.17 6.29 3.62
C SER A 34 -17.44 6.55 2.80
N ASP A 35 -18.48 7.08 3.44
CA ASP A 35 -19.69 7.55 2.75
C ASP A 35 -19.41 8.76 1.83
N GLU A 36 -18.24 9.39 1.97
CA GLU A 36 -17.76 10.48 1.11
C GLU A 36 -17.11 9.98 -0.19
N ASP A 37 -16.89 8.67 -0.34
CA ASP A 37 -16.30 8.04 -1.52
C ASP A 37 -17.34 7.96 -2.66
N VAL A 38 -17.66 9.13 -3.24
CA VAL A 38 -18.73 9.29 -4.23
C VAL A 38 -18.29 9.03 -5.67
N ASP A 39 -17.00 9.19 -5.97
CA ASP A 39 -16.43 9.11 -7.32
C ASP A 39 -15.24 8.14 -7.39
N GLY A 40 -15.45 7.01 -8.08
CA GLY A 40 -14.42 6.00 -8.31
C GLY A 40 -14.13 5.09 -7.11
N ASP A 41 -13.15 4.21 -7.27
CA ASP A 41 -12.72 3.30 -6.20
C ASP A 41 -11.56 3.91 -5.41
N ILE A 42 -11.77 4.09 -4.10
CA ILE A 42 -10.77 4.55 -3.13
C ILE A 42 -10.34 3.37 -2.27
N TRP A 43 -9.05 3.07 -2.32
CA TRP A 43 -8.41 1.95 -1.65
C TRP A 43 -7.76 2.41 -0.36
N TYR A 44 -8.01 1.68 0.73
CA TYR A 44 -7.55 2.02 2.06
C TYR A 44 -6.47 1.07 2.54
N PHE A 45 -5.37 1.61 3.05
CA PHE A 45 -4.21 0.85 3.52
C PHE A 45 -3.71 1.36 4.87
N GLN A 46 -3.30 0.46 5.74
CA GLN A 46 -2.69 0.80 7.02
C GLN A 46 -1.24 0.33 7.06
N TYR A 47 -0.35 1.13 7.61
CA TYR A 47 1.04 0.69 7.80
C TYR A 47 1.11 -0.57 8.67
N VAL A 48 1.88 -1.58 8.24
CA VAL A 48 1.85 -2.91 8.89
C VAL A 48 2.21 -2.87 10.37
N TYR A 49 3.18 -2.04 10.78
CA TYR A 49 3.56 -1.96 12.19
C TYR A 49 2.46 -1.29 13.03
N SER A 50 1.81 -0.26 12.51
CA SER A 50 0.64 0.34 13.15
C SER A 50 -0.48 -0.69 13.28
N TYR A 51 -0.76 -1.48 12.24
CA TYR A 51 -1.75 -2.56 12.31
C TYR A 51 -1.40 -3.61 13.37
N CYS A 52 -0.12 -3.99 13.49
CA CYS A 52 0.31 -4.94 14.52
C CYS A 52 0.23 -4.37 15.94
N GLU A 53 0.46 -3.07 16.11
CA GLU A 53 0.46 -2.40 17.41
C GLU A 53 -0.95 -2.10 17.91
N THR A 54 -1.80 -1.53 17.05
CA THR A 54 -3.11 -1.00 17.44
C THR A 54 -4.30 -1.76 16.85
N GLY A 55 -4.05 -2.74 15.99
CA GLY A 55 -5.09 -3.45 15.24
C GLY A 55 -5.58 -2.67 14.02
N SER A 56 -6.68 -3.12 13.43
CA SER A 56 -7.27 -2.47 12.26
C SER A 56 -7.76 -1.06 12.58
N ALA A 57 -7.38 -0.08 11.76
CA ALA A 57 -7.85 1.30 11.87
C ALA A 57 -9.39 1.40 11.74
N LEU A 58 -10.05 0.40 11.15
CA LEU A 58 -11.51 0.35 11.03
C LEU A 58 -12.22 -0.03 12.34
N THR A 59 -11.53 -0.72 13.23
CA THR A 59 -12.06 -1.13 14.54
C THR A 59 -11.41 -0.40 15.70
N ALA A 60 -10.38 0.41 15.42
CA ALA A 60 -9.73 1.26 16.38
C ALA A 60 -10.73 2.25 17.00
N THR A 61 -10.82 2.22 18.33
CA THR A 61 -11.70 3.09 19.11
C THR A 61 -11.08 4.46 19.36
N GLU A 62 -9.76 4.57 19.19
CA GLU A 62 -9.03 5.84 19.28
C GLU A 62 -8.84 6.47 17.89
N PRO A 63 -9.32 7.70 17.68
CA PRO A 63 -9.12 8.41 16.42
C PRO A 63 -7.63 8.70 16.20
N GLY A 64 -7.18 8.58 14.95
CA GLY A 64 -5.84 9.02 14.55
C GLY A 64 -4.86 7.94 14.12
N THR A 65 -5.29 6.67 14.02
CA THR A 65 -4.47 5.66 13.32
C THR A 65 -4.38 6.05 11.83
N PRO A 66 -3.18 6.36 11.30
CA PRO A 66 -3.05 6.82 9.92
C PRO A 66 -3.46 5.74 8.92
N VAL A 67 -4.22 6.15 7.91
CA VAL A 67 -4.63 5.32 6.78
C VAL A 67 -4.24 6.04 5.49
N GLU A 68 -3.61 5.30 4.58
CA GLU A 68 -3.29 5.75 3.23
C GLU A 68 -4.48 5.46 2.31
N CYS A 69 -4.96 6.48 1.62
CA CYS A 69 -6.06 6.38 0.67
C CYS A 69 -5.55 6.61 -0.75
N LEU A 70 -5.81 5.68 -1.65
CA LEU A 70 -5.34 5.74 -3.04
C LEU A 70 -6.49 5.49 -4.00
N THR A 71 -6.60 6.30 -5.05
CA THR A 71 -7.49 5.96 -6.18
C THR A 71 -6.94 4.77 -6.96
N THR A 72 -7.79 4.10 -7.75
CA THR A 72 -7.32 3.04 -8.67
C THR A 72 -6.18 3.51 -9.58
N GLU A 73 -6.18 4.77 -10.03
CA GLU A 73 -5.12 5.33 -10.86
C GLU A 73 -3.80 5.49 -10.08
N GLN A 74 -3.88 5.95 -8.83
CA GLN A 74 -2.70 6.09 -7.96
C GLN A 74 -2.14 4.73 -7.53
N LEU A 75 -3.00 3.72 -7.39
CA LEU A 75 -2.58 2.36 -7.05
C LEU A 75 -1.64 1.77 -8.10
N VAL A 76 -1.84 2.12 -9.37
CA VAL A 76 -0.98 1.69 -10.49
C VAL A 76 0.39 2.34 -10.35
N GLY A 77 1.34 1.58 -9.80
CA GLY A 77 2.74 2.00 -9.65
C GLY A 77 3.15 2.30 -8.21
N ASP A 78 2.20 2.47 -7.29
CA ASP A 78 2.51 2.75 -5.88
C ASP A 78 2.39 1.51 -4.99
N MET A 79 1.39 0.65 -5.17
CA MET A 79 1.14 -0.50 -4.29
C MET A 79 1.15 -1.81 -5.06
N PHE A 80 2.01 -2.74 -4.64
CA PHE A 80 2.21 -4.03 -5.28
C PHE A 80 1.85 -5.18 -4.33
N ASP A 81 1.15 -6.20 -4.83
CA ASP A 81 1.17 -7.49 -4.14
C ASP A 81 2.56 -8.14 -4.24
N ILE A 82 2.78 -9.26 -3.55
CA ILE A 82 4.10 -9.91 -3.51
C ILE A 82 4.60 -10.36 -4.90
N ASP A 83 3.69 -10.79 -5.77
CA ASP A 83 4.03 -11.28 -7.10
C ASP A 83 4.38 -10.10 -8.03
N GLN A 84 3.61 -9.02 -7.96
CA GLN A 84 3.88 -7.77 -8.67
C GLN A 84 5.18 -7.12 -8.20
N LEU A 85 5.44 -7.09 -6.90
CA LEU A 85 6.70 -6.58 -6.34
C LEU A 85 7.87 -7.40 -6.88
N ARG A 86 7.76 -8.73 -6.86
CA ARG A 86 8.79 -9.62 -7.39
C ARG A 86 9.05 -9.36 -8.88
N ALA A 87 8.01 -9.20 -9.69
CA ALA A 87 8.16 -8.88 -11.10
C ALA A 87 8.90 -7.55 -11.31
N SER A 88 8.48 -6.50 -10.58
CA SER A 88 9.10 -5.18 -10.63
C SER A 88 10.60 -5.21 -10.26
N LEU A 89 10.96 -5.93 -9.19
CA LEU A 89 12.36 -6.06 -8.76
C LEU A 89 13.22 -6.83 -9.78
N ILE A 90 12.66 -7.81 -10.49
CA ILE A 90 13.35 -8.53 -11.56
C ILE A 90 13.66 -7.58 -12.74
N GLU A 91 12.69 -6.75 -13.14
CA GLU A 91 12.88 -5.77 -14.21
C GLU A 91 13.94 -4.71 -13.84
N VAL A 92 13.92 -4.21 -12.61
CA VAL A 92 14.94 -3.28 -12.11
C VAL A 92 16.33 -3.92 -12.14
N LYS A 93 16.45 -5.17 -11.68
CA LYS A 93 17.72 -5.91 -11.73
C LYS A 93 18.23 -6.06 -13.17
N ALA A 94 17.37 -6.35 -14.13
CA ALA A 94 17.75 -6.51 -15.54
C ALA A 94 18.21 -5.20 -16.19
N ARG A 95 17.74 -4.05 -15.71
CA ARG A 95 18.14 -2.73 -16.21
C ARG A 95 19.43 -2.19 -15.59
N CYS A 96 19.71 -2.58 -14.34
CA CYS A 96 20.77 -1.99 -13.53
C CYS A 96 21.96 -2.94 -13.26
N GLY A 97 21.86 -4.23 -13.61
CA GLY A 97 22.93 -5.23 -13.50
C GLY A 97 23.58 -5.54 -14.83
#